data_AF-A0A943J5T9-F1
#
_entry.id   AF-A0A943J5T9-F1
#
_cell.length_a   1.000
_cell.length_b   1.000
_cell.length_c   1.000
_cell.angle_alpha   90.00
_cell.angle_beta   90.00
_cell.angle_gamma   90.00
#
_symmetry.space_group_name_H-M   'P 1'
#
loop_
_entity.id
_entity.type
_entity.pdbx_description
1 polymer ?
#
loop_
_entity_poly.entity_id
_entity_poly.type
_entity_poly.pdbx_seq_one_letter_code
_entity_poly.pdbx_strand_id
1 'polypeptide(L)'
;MKSNVLRFDYWFSFNYKRLRSILGWQLNEDVFHDTYLLLRKDLLFIDLPIIDFEPLFWGIYKRARLRNIAKENRYYRPNEIFFQLISMEEGLSVEELVEPDKLAKDILSFIKHKYPKNDYRLFKLKVYDTGCSYKDLSDYTGVSVSTIYRKINSINNAIRSNISFVNRYSCIAIV
;
A
#
# COMPACT_ATOMS: atom_id res chain seq x y z
N MET A 1 -10.59 -11.04 43.83
CA MET A 1 -9.92 -11.07 42.50
C MET A 1 -9.78 -9.71 41.80
N LYS A 2 -10.73 -8.74 41.85
CA LYS A 2 -10.61 -7.46 41.07
C LYS A 2 -9.71 -6.35 41.66
N SER A 3 -9.13 -6.55 42.85
CA SER A 3 -8.44 -5.46 43.59
C SER A 3 -7.14 -4.99 42.93
N ASN A 4 -6.31 -5.93 42.43
CA ASN A 4 -5.02 -5.60 41.83
C ASN A 4 -5.15 -4.86 40.50
N VAL A 5 -6.12 -5.24 39.65
CA VAL A 5 -6.36 -4.59 38.36
C VAL A 5 -6.79 -3.14 38.54
N LEU A 6 -7.74 -2.87 39.45
CA LEU A 6 -8.21 -1.51 39.71
C LEU A 6 -7.11 -0.62 40.32
N ARG A 7 -6.32 -1.16 41.25
CA ARG A 7 -5.15 -0.46 41.81
C ARG A 7 -4.12 -0.13 40.73
N PHE A 8 -3.88 -1.08 39.82
CA PHE A 8 -2.97 -0.88 38.69
C PHE A 8 -3.48 0.19 37.72
N ASP A 9 -4.76 0.18 37.36
CA ASP A 9 -5.36 1.18 36.46
C ASP A 9 -5.24 2.60 37.02
N TYR A 10 -5.54 2.75 38.31
CA TYR A 10 -5.40 4.02 39.00
C TYR A 10 -3.93 4.46 39.05
N TRP A 11 -3.03 3.53 39.42
CA TRP A 11 -1.59 3.83 39.46
C TRP A 11 -1.06 4.23 38.08
N PHE A 12 -1.44 3.51 37.01
CA PHE A 12 -0.96 3.77 35.65
C PHE A 12 -1.48 5.11 35.13
N SER A 13 -2.76 5.41 35.30
CA SER A 13 -3.34 6.69 34.89
C SER A 13 -2.71 7.88 35.62
N PHE A 14 -2.47 7.76 36.94
CA PHE A 14 -1.79 8.78 37.73
C PHE A 14 -0.33 8.99 37.31
N ASN A 15 0.39 7.92 37.00
CA ASN A 15 1.81 7.97 36.64
C ASN A 15 2.08 8.10 35.14
N TYR A 16 1.07 8.09 34.27
CA TYR A 16 1.21 8.00 32.81
C TYR A 16 2.20 9.04 32.25
N LYS A 17 1.98 10.33 32.58
CA LYS A 17 2.83 11.42 32.08
C LYS A 17 4.27 11.29 32.57
N ARG A 18 4.48 10.85 33.82
CA ARG A 18 5.81 10.64 34.42
C ARG A 18 6.53 9.45 33.76
N LEU A 19 5.85 8.32 33.61
CA LEU A 19 6.41 7.13 32.96
C LEU A 19 6.79 7.43 31.50
N ARG A 20 5.92 8.16 30.80
CA ARG A 20 6.16 8.62 29.43
C ARG A 20 7.37 9.54 29.34
N SER A 21 7.51 10.50 30.26
CA SER A 21 8.61 11.47 30.24
C SER A 21 9.98 10.84 30.51
N ILE A 22 10.05 9.75 31.29
CA ILE A 22 11.31 9.03 31.57
C ILE A 22 11.97 8.54 30.27
N LEU A 23 11.17 8.13 29.28
CA LEU A 23 11.68 7.58 28.02
C LEU A 23 11.87 8.65 26.93
N GLY A 24 11.14 9.76 27.01
CA GLY A 24 11.26 10.89 26.08
C GLY A 24 11.18 10.42 24.62
N TRP A 25 12.18 10.80 23.82
CA TRP A 25 12.24 10.46 22.39
C TRP A 25 12.53 8.98 22.09
N GLN A 26 12.98 8.21 23.08
CA GLN A 26 13.24 6.77 22.91
C GLN A 26 12.01 5.90 23.22
N LEU A 27 10.88 6.53 23.55
CA LEU A 27 9.63 5.86 23.82
C LEU A 27 9.08 5.21 22.55
N ASN A 28 8.78 3.92 22.64
CA ASN A 28 7.91 3.25 21.68
C ASN A 28 6.50 3.23 22.29
N GLU A 29 5.61 4.11 21.80
CA GLU A 29 4.25 4.29 22.34
C GLU A 29 3.43 3.01 22.23
N ASP A 30 3.50 2.31 21.10
CA ASP A 30 2.76 1.05 20.89
C ASP A 30 3.18 -0.01 21.92
N VAL A 31 4.49 -0.22 22.09
CA VAL A 31 5.02 -1.17 23.08
C VAL A 31 4.66 -0.74 24.50
N PHE A 32 4.60 0.57 24.78
CA PHE A 32 4.24 1.10 26.08
C PHE A 32 2.76 0.81 26.42
N HIS A 33 1.84 1.00 25.48
CA HIS A 33 0.43 0.66 25.66
C HIS A 33 0.18 -0.85 25.66
N ASP A 34 0.88 -1.61 24.80
CA ASP A 34 0.84 -3.08 24.82
C ASP A 34 1.30 -3.63 26.18
N THR A 35 2.31 -3.01 26.79
CA THR A 35 2.79 -3.38 28.13
C THR A 35 1.69 -3.21 29.18
N TYR A 36 0.93 -2.11 29.11
CA TYR A 36 -0.21 -1.89 29.98
C TYR A 36 -1.26 -2.99 29.83
N LEU A 37 -1.61 -3.35 28.59
CA LEU A 37 -2.60 -4.40 28.31
C LEU A 37 -2.13 -5.78 28.78
N LEU A 38 -0.87 -6.12 28.53
CA LEU A 38 -0.26 -7.38 28.98
C LEU A 38 -0.29 -7.48 30.51
N LEU A 39 0.17 -6.45 31.20
CA LEU A 39 0.21 -6.46 32.66
C LEU A 39 -1.21 -6.48 33.24
N ARG A 40 -2.15 -5.71 32.68
CA ARG A 40 -3.56 -5.76 33.07
C ARG A 40 -4.14 -7.18 32.95
N LYS A 41 -3.79 -7.91 31.89
CA LYS A 41 -4.21 -9.31 31.68
C LYS A 41 -3.57 -10.24 32.71
N ASP A 42 -2.26 -10.12 32.95
CA ASP A 42 -1.54 -10.97 33.90
C ASP A 42 -2.07 -10.79 35.33
N LEU A 43 -2.42 -9.55 35.71
CA LEU A 43 -2.99 -9.20 37.01
C LEU A 43 -4.37 -9.81 37.28
N LEU A 44 -5.08 -10.30 36.26
CA LEU A 44 -6.34 -11.03 36.45
C LEU A 44 -6.12 -12.38 37.16
N PHE A 45 -4.92 -12.94 37.02
CA PHE A 45 -4.56 -14.28 37.51
C PHE A 45 -3.62 -14.24 38.72
N ILE A 46 -3.18 -13.05 39.15
CA ILE A 46 -2.29 -12.88 40.31
C ILE A 46 -3.15 -12.53 41.53
N ASP A 47 -3.26 -13.50 42.45
CA ASP A 47 -3.99 -13.34 43.71
C ASP A 47 -3.14 -12.73 44.85
N LEU A 48 -1.83 -12.57 44.64
CA LEU A 48 -0.93 -11.94 45.59
C LEU A 48 -1.06 -10.40 45.55
N PRO A 49 -1.08 -9.71 46.70
CA PRO A 49 -1.13 -8.26 46.73
C PRO A 49 0.19 -7.67 46.23
N ILE A 50 0.11 -6.85 45.19
CA ILE A 50 1.29 -6.17 44.65
C ILE A 50 1.52 -4.87 45.43
N ILE A 51 2.77 -4.71 45.89
CA ILE A 51 3.22 -3.56 46.68
C ILE A 51 3.62 -2.41 45.75
N ASP A 52 4.39 -2.70 44.70
CA ASP A 52 4.85 -1.70 43.73
C ASP A 52 4.70 -2.22 42.29
N PHE A 53 4.01 -1.43 41.47
CA PHE A 53 3.77 -1.74 40.05
C PHE A 53 4.88 -1.21 39.14
N GLU A 54 5.70 -0.25 39.58
CA GLU A 54 6.70 0.41 38.72
C GLU A 54 7.80 -0.55 38.23
N PRO A 55 8.45 -1.35 39.09
CA PRO A 55 9.47 -2.30 38.65
C PRO A 55 8.89 -3.39 37.74
N LEU A 56 7.66 -3.81 38.04
CA LEU A 56 6.93 -4.82 37.27
C LEU A 56 6.63 -4.31 35.86
N PHE A 57 6.10 -3.10 35.75
CA PHE A 57 5.82 -2.45 34.48
C PHE A 57 7.09 -2.29 33.64
N TRP A 58 8.18 -1.78 34.24
CA TRP A 58 9.43 -1.59 33.51
C TRP A 58 10.08 -2.91 33.07
N GLY A 59 9.99 -3.96 33.88
CA GLY A 59 10.48 -5.28 33.52
C GLY A 59 9.75 -5.87 32.30
N ILE A 60 8.42 -5.70 32.24
CA ILE A 60 7.63 -6.16 31.09
C ILE A 60 7.89 -5.28 29.86
N TYR A 61 7.93 -3.95 30.03
CA TYR A 61 8.22 -3.02 28.93
C TYR A 61 9.56 -3.32 28.26
N LYS A 62 10.64 -3.51 29.03
CA LYS A 62 11.96 -3.86 28.49
C LYS A 62 11.92 -5.14 27.65
N ARG A 63 11.24 -6.19 28.15
CA ARG A 63 11.09 -7.46 27.42
C ARG A 63 10.23 -7.31 26.16
N ALA A 64 9.13 -6.56 26.24
CA ALA A 64 8.25 -6.29 25.10
C ALA A 64 8.98 -5.49 24.02
N ARG A 65 9.76 -4.48 24.41
CA ARG A 65 10.56 -3.64 23.50
C ARG A 65 11.63 -4.45 22.77
N LEU A 66 12.37 -5.30 23.48
CA LEU A 66 13.37 -6.17 22.84
C LEU A 66 12.73 -7.12 21.83
N ARG A 67 11.57 -7.71 22.15
CA ARG A 67 10.81 -8.54 21.22
C ARG A 67 10.32 -7.75 20.01
N ASN A 68 9.86 -6.51 20.20
CA ASN A 68 9.43 -5.64 19.12
C ASN A 68 10.60 -5.30 18.18
N ILE A 69 11.77 -4.92 18.70
CA ILE A 69 12.97 -4.67 17.91
C ILE A 69 13.36 -5.91 17.09
N ALA A 70 13.39 -7.09 17.72
CA ALA A 70 13.68 -8.33 17.01
C ALA A 70 12.64 -8.64 15.91
N LYS A 71 11.37 -8.33 16.15
CA LYS A 71 10.29 -8.49 15.16
C LYS A 71 10.44 -7.53 14.00
N GLU A 72 10.72 -6.25 14.26
CA GLU A 72 10.89 -5.20 13.25
C GLU A 72 12.13 -5.44 12.39
N ASN A 73 13.22 -5.94 12.96
CA ASN A 73 14.43 -6.29 12.24
C ASN A 73 14.25 -7.40 11.18
N ARG A 74 13.10 -8.08 11.16
CA ARG A 74 12.75 -9.04 10.10
C ARG A 74 12.34 -8.35 8.80
N TYR A 75 11.98 -7.07 8.87
CA TYR A 75 11.53 -6.31 7.71
C TYR A 75 12.65 -5.37 7.26
N TYR A 76 13.00 -5.48 5.98
CA TYR A 76 13.81 -4.45 5.34
C TYR A 76 12.91 -3.23 5.09
N ARG A 77 13.35 -2.06 5.55
CA ARG A 77 12.70 -0.78 5.27
C ARG A 77 13.53 -0.06 4.21
N PRO A 78 13.09 -0.06 2.94
CA PRO A 78 13.82 0.64 1.90
C PRO A 78 13.93 2.13 2.25
N ASN A 79 15.12 2.70 2.07
CA ASN A 79 15.36 4.11 2.32
C ASN A 79 14.91 4.96 1.12
N GLU A 80 14.96 6.29 1.24
CA GLU A 80 14.57 7.18 0.13
C GLU A 80 15.39 6.93 -1.15
N ILE A 81 16.65 6.50 -1.01
CA ILE A 81 17.53 6.16 -2.12
C ILE A 81 16.96 5.00 -2.94
N PHE A 82 16.39 3.98 -2.30
CA PHE A 82 15.70 2.90 -3.01
C PHE A 82 14.59 3.42 -3.94
N PHE A 83 13.77 4.36 -3.48
CA PHE A 83 12.69 4.92 -4.28
C PHE A 83 13.21 5.84 -5.41
N GLN A 84 14.30 6.57 -5.16
CA GLN A 84 14.97 7.36 -6.19
C GLN A 84 15.52 6.46 -7.30
N LEU A 85 16.14 5.32 -6.95
CA LEU A 85 16.65 4.36 -7.92
C LEU A 85 15.52 3.74 -8.77
N ILE A 86 14.38 3.38 -8.18
CA ILE A 86 13.22 2.91 -8.94
C ILE A 86 12.74 3.98 -9.95
N SER A 87 12.65 5.24 -9.51
CA SER A 87 12.20 6.33 -10.39
C SER A 87 13.18 6.65 -11.54
N MET A 88 14.45 6.29 -11.38
CA MET A 88 15.45 6.41 -12.43
C MET A 88 15.34 5.26 -13.46
N GLU A 89 14.92 4.07 -13.05
CA GLU A 89 14.75 2.91 -13.93
C GLU A 89 13.44 2.95 -14.75
N GLU A 90 12.39 3.64 -14.30
CA GLU A 90 11.10 3.73 -15.02
C GLU A 90 11.14 4.61 -16.29
N GLY A 91 12.25 5.28 -16.55
CA GLY A 91 12.47 6.04 -17.77
C GLY A 91 13.20 5.23 -18.84
N LEU A 92 12.55 4.21 -19.44
CA LEU A 92 13.02 3.69 -20.73
C LEU A 92 13.17 4.88 -21.68
N SER A 93 14.42 5.24 -21.99
CA SER A 93 14.73 6.28 -22.96
C SER A 93 14.06 5.93 -24.29
N VAL A 94 13.57 6.93 -25.03
CA VAL A 94 12.84 6.70 -26.29
C VAL A 94 13.71 5.94 -27.30
N GLU A 95 15.02 6.01 -27.11
CA GLU A 95 16.08 5.37 -27.88
C GLU A 95 16.17 3.84 -27.68
N GLU A 96 15.62 3.27 -26.60
CA GLU A 96 15.70 1.81 -26.30
C GLU A 96 14.38 1.04 -26.53
N LEU A 97 13.29 1.70 -26.91
CA LEU A 97 12.03 1.00 -27.20
C LEU A 97 12.18 0.16 -28.48
N VAL A 98 11.88 -1.14 -28.37
CA VAL A 98 11.76 -2.02 -29.54
C VAL A 98 10.61 -1.50 -30.40
N GLU A 99 10.67 -1.68 -31.73
CA GLU A 99 9.65 -1.19 -32.67
C GLU A 99 8.17 -1.46 -32.28
N PRO A 100 7.80 -2.60 -31.64
CA PRO A 100 6.46 -2.82 -31.09
C PRO A 100 6.06 -1.83 -29.99
N ASP A 101 6.98 -1.47 -29.08
CA ASP A 101 6.69 -0.57 -27.97
C ASP A 101 6.50 0.86 -28.45
N LYS A 102 7.28 1.28 -29.46
CA LYS A 102 7.08 2.57 -30.15
C LYS A 102 5.69 2.61 -30.79
N LEU A 103 5.29 1.55 -31.48
CA LEU A 103 3.96 1.46 -32.10
C LEU A 103 2.84 1.51 -31.04
N ALA A 104 2.97 0.78 -29.94
CA ALA A 104 2.01 0.80 -28.84
C ALA A 104 1.88 2.21 -28.24
N LYS A 105 3.00 2.91 -28.03
CA LYS A 105 3.02 4.29 -27.52
C LYS A 105 2.34 5.26 -28.47
N ASP A 106 2.59 5.15 -29.77
CA ASP A 106 1.97 6.00 -30.79
C ASP A 106 0.46 5.76 -30.88
N ILE A 107 0.02 4.49 -30.78
CA ILE A 107 -1.40 4.13 -30.70
C ILE A 107 -2.04 4.75 -29.45
N LEU A 108 -1.42 4.60 -28.28
CA LEU A 108 -1.95 5.18 -27.04
C LEU A 108 -2.02 6.72 -27.10
N SER A 109 -1.02 7.36 -27.69
CA SER A 109 -1.01 8.81 -27.92
C SER A 109 -2.16 9.24 -28.83
N PHE A 110 -2.35 8.55 -29.97
CA PHE A 110 -3.45 8.78 -30.88
C PHE A 110 -4.82 8.69 -30.19
N ILE A 111 -5.04 7.66 -29.37
CA ILE A 111 -6.31 7.49 -28.64
C ILE A 111 -6.50 8.63 -27.63
N LYS A 112 -5.44 8.97 -26.88
CA LYS A 112 -5.47 10.05 -25.87
C LYS A 112 -5.84 11.40 -26.47
N HIS A 113 -5.41 11.69 -27.70
CA HIS A 113 -5.72 12.94 -28.38
C HIS A 113 -7.10 12.93 -29.07
N LYS A 114 -7.56 11.77 -29.55
CA LYS A 114 -8.83 11.66 -30.31
C LYS A 114 -10.07 11.44 -29.44
N TYR A 115 -9.93 10.80 -28.27
CA TYR A 115 -11.05 10.38 -27.44
C TYR A 115 -11.09 11.10 -26.08
N PRO A 116 -12.27 11.22 -25.44
CA PRO A 116 -12.38 11.74 -24.09
C PRO A 116 -11.49 10.99 -23.09
N LYS A 117 -10.96 11.71 -22.09
CA LYS A 117 -10.06 11.15 -21.07
C LYS A 117 -10.60 9.88 -20.40
N ASN A 118 -11.91 9.82 -20.14
CA ASN A 118 -12.55 8.66 -19.52
C ASN A 118 -12.58 7.44 -20.45
N ASP A 119 -12.79 7.65 -21.75
CA ASP A 119 -12.84 6.57 -22.74
C ASP A 119 -11.44 6.02 -23.00
N TYR A 120 -10.43 6.89 -23.05
CA TYR A 120 -9.01 6.50 -23.05
C TYR A 120 -8.64 5.67 -21.81
N ARG A 121 -9.06 6.09 -20.61
CA ARG A 121 -8.81 5.36 -19.37
C ARG A 121 -9.46 3.97 -19.38
N LEU A 122 -10.71 3.87 -19.84
CA LEU A 122 -11.41 2.60 -19.99
C LEU A 122 -10.68 1.66 -20.96
N PHE A 123 -10.25 2.17 -22.11
CA PHE A 123 -9.46 1.40 -23.08
C PHE A 123 -8.15 0.90 -22.45
N LYS A 124 -7.40 1.77 -21.77
CA LYS A 124 -6.11 1.43 -21.17
C LYS A 124 -6.26 0.32 -20.13
N LEU A 125 -7.25 0.43 -19.23
CA LEU A 125 -7.54 -0.61 -18.23
C LEU A 125 -7.98 -1.93 -18.87
N LYS A 126 -8.74 -1.88 -19.97
CA LYS A 126 -9.24 -3.08 -20.63
C LYS A 126 -8.18 -3.82 -21.43
N VAL A 127 -7.35 -3.08 -22.16
CA VAL A 127 -6.52 -3.62 -23.27
C VAL A 127 -5.03 -3.57 -22.96
N TYR A 128 -4.56 -2.60 -22.16
CA TYR A 128 -3.12 -2.34 -22.01
C TYR A 128 -2.58 -2.59 -20.60
N ASP A 129 -3.19 -2.04 -19.55
CA ASP A 129 -2.64 -2.06 -18.19
C ASP A 129 -2.92 -3.39 -17.45
N THR A 130 -4.20 -3.73 -17.29
CA THR A 130 -4.62 -4.76 -16.32
C THR A 130 -5.53 -5.83 -16.89
N GLY A 131 -6.05 -5.66 -18.11
CA GLY A 131 -6.90 -6.67 -18.76
C GLY A 131 -8.29 -6.83 -18.15
N CYS A 132 -8.80 -5.83 -17.42
CA CYS A 132 -10.04 -5.91 -16.64
C CYS A 132 -11.25 -6.48 -17.41
N SER A 133 -12.19 -7.14 -16.75
CA SER A 133 -13.44 -7.54 -17.40
C SER A 133 -14.33 -6.32 -17.65
N TYR A 134 -15.29 -6.42 -18.57
CA TYR A 134 -16.26 -5.33 -18.77
C TYR A 134 -17.14 -5.11 -17.54
N LYS A 135 -17.33 -6.14 -16.72
CA LYS A 135 -18.06 -6.03 -15.46
C LYS A 135 -17.29 -5.18 -14.46
N ASP A 136 -16.00 -5.43 -14.28
CA ASP A 136 -15.14 -4.65 -13.37
C ASP A 136 -15.12 -3.16 -13.76
N LEU A 137 -15.07 -2.87 -15.07
CA LEU A 137 -15.12 -1.50 -15.58
C LEU A 137 -16.48 -0.84 -15.35
N SER A 138 -17.56 -1.62 -15.47
CA SER A 138 -18.92 -1.15 -15.16
C SER A 138 -19.06 -0.81 -13.69
N ASP A 139 -18.59 -1.70 -12.80
CA ASP A 139 -18.65 -1.51 -11.36
C ASP A 139 -17.77 -0.33 -10.92
N TYR A 140 -16.61 -0.14 -11.56
CA TYR A 140 -15.69 0.97 -11.30
C TYR A 140 -16.24 2.34 -11.75
N THR A 141 -16.95 2.40 -12.88
CA THR A 141 -17.39 3.68 -13.48
C THR A 141 -18.86 4.00 -13.28
N GLY A 142 -19.68 3.02 -12.88
CA GLY A 142 -21.13 3.13 -12.85
C GLY A 142 -21.79 3.15 -14.24
N VAL A 143 -21.02 2.93 -15.32
CA VAL A 143 -21.53 2.93 -16.69
C VAL A 143 -21.88 1.51 -17.11
N SER A 144 -23.03 1.32 -17.75
CA SER A 144 -23.46 0.00 -18.24
C SER A 144 -22.39 -0.69 -19.10
N VAL A 145 -22.22 -1.99 -18.90
CA VAL A 145 -21.35 -2.89 -19.69
C VAL A 145 -21.46 -2.67 -21.20
N SER A 146 -22.68 -2.57 -21.73
CA SER A 146 -22.93 -2.41 -23.18
C SER A 146 -22.39 -1.08 -23.74
N THR A 147 -22.46 -0.01 -22.94
CA THR A 147 -21.91 1.30 -23.32
C THR A 147 -20.39 1.28 -23.30
N ILE A 148 -19.78 0.65 -22.31
CA ILE A 148 -18.32 0.48 -22.23
C ILE A 148 -17.83 -0.34 -23.44
N TYR A 149 -18.50 -1.45 -23.74
CA TYR A 149 -18.19 -2.28 -24.91
C TYR A 149 -18.23 -1.47 -26.22
N ARG A 150 -19.30 -0.70 -26.44
CA ARG A 150 -19.44 0.16 -27.64
C ARG A 150 -18.31 1.18 -27.75
N LYS A 151 -17.94 1.85 -26.65
CA LYS A 151 -16.85 2.82 -26.61
C LYS A 151 -15.51 2.18 -26.97
N ILE A 152 -15.18 1.06 -26.34
CA ILE A 152 -13.91 0.34 -26.58
C ILE A 152 -13.86 -0.19 -28.02
N ASN A 153 -14.96 -0.73 -28.55
CA ASN A 153 -15.02 -1.15 -29.94
C ASN A 153 -14.89 0.01 -30.94
N SER A 154 -15.45 1.18 -30.64
CA SER A 154 -15.24 2.38 -31.48
C SER A 154 -13.76 2.75 -31.55
N ILE A 155 -13.06 2.69 -30.42
CA ILE A 155 -11.61 2.93 -30.35
C ILE A 155 -10.86 1.88 -31.18
N ASN A 156 -11.14 0.59 -30.97
CA ASN A 156 -10.52 -0.50 -31.73
C ASN A 156 -10.71 -0.36 -33.24
N ASN A 157 -11.92 0.02 -33.67
CA ASN A 157 -12.21 0.24 -35.09
C ASN A 157 -11.39 1.41 -35.64
N ALA A 158 -11.28 2.53 -34.91
CA ALA A 158 -10.46 3.65 -35.34
C ALA A 158 -8.96 3.31 -35.42
N ILE A 159 -8.44 2.43 -34.57
CA ILE A 159 -7.07 1.94 -34.64
C ILE A 159 -6.89 1.08 -35.90
N ARG A 160 -7.80 0.13 -36.14
CA ARG A 160 -7.75 -0.75 -37.32
C ARG A 160 -7.92 -0.02 -38.65
N SER A 161 -8.68 1.07 -38.67
CA SER A 161 -8.82 1.91 -39.86
C SER A 161 -7.62 2.82 -40.12
N ASN A 162 -6.67 2.92 -39.18
CA ASN A 162 -5.47 3.71 -39.38
C ASN A 162 -4.41 2.92 -40.16
N ILE A 163 -4.26 3.26 -41.44
CA ILE A 163 -3.36 2.58 -42.38
C ILE A 163 -1.90 2.58 -41.87
N SER A 164 -1.44 3.65 -41.22
CA SER A 164 -0.05 3.72 -40.74
C SER A 164 0.20 2.71 -39.61
N PHE A 165 -0.76 2.53 -38.71
CA PHE A 165 -0.67 1.53 -37.65
C PHE A 165 -0.75 0.11 -38.19
N VAL A 166 -1.64 -0.14 -39.14
CA VAL A 166 -1.77 -1.46 -39.78
C VAL A 166 -0.47 -1.84 -40.48
N ASN A 167 0.12 -0.94 -41.28
CA ASN A 167 1.37 -1.22 -41.99
C ASN A 167 2.52 -1.52 -41.03
N ARG A 168 2.69 -0.69 -39.98
CA ARG A 168 3.73 -0.91 -38.95
C ARG A 168 3.53 -2.22 -38.21
N TYR A 169 2.27 -2.55 -37.86
CA TYR A 169 1.94 -3.82 -37.23
C TYR A 169 2.27 -5.01 -38.12
N SER A 170 1.93 -4.95 -39.42
CA SER A 170 2.27 -5.99 -40.38
C SER A 170 3.78 -6.19 -40.53
N CYS A 171 4.58 -5.12 -40.58
CA CYS A 171 6.04 -5.23 -40.63
C CYS A 171 6.62 -5.92 -39.39
N ILE A 172 6.02 -5.71 -38.22
CA ILE A 172 6.44 -6.33 -36.96
C ILE A 172 6.01 -7.81 -36.90
N ALA A 173 4.78 -8.12 -37.32
CA ALA A 173 4.18 -9.45 -37.18
C ALA A 173 4.72 -10.51 -38.15
N ILE A 174 5.57 -10.12 -39.11
CA ILE A 174 6.21 -11.03 -40.09
C ILE A 174 7.55 -11.60 -39.57
N VAL A 175 8.09 -11.06 -38.47
CA VAL A 175 9.28 -11.56 -37.77
C VAL A 175 8.90 -12.62 -36.75
#